data_AF-A0A2Z6CXT5-F1
#
_entry.id   AF-A0A2Z6CXT5-F1
#
_cell.length_a   1.000
_cell.length_b   1.000
_cell.length_c   1.000
_cell.angle_alpha   90.00
_cell.angle_beta   90.00
_cell.angle_gamma   90.00
#
_symmetry.space_group_name_H-M   'P 1'
#
loop_
_entity.id
_entity.type
_entity.pdbx_description
1 polymer ?
#
loop_
_entity_poly.entity_id
_entity_poly.type
_entity_poly.pdbx_seq_one_letter_code
_entity_poly.pdbx_strand_id
1 'polypeptide(L)'
;MRYLQKIADKLDLSLENVSYVGESLFAVTADSKKSEEFIKYWDFIARYLEIHGIHSGEGNAIGMAAAKAGLKVYNPSWLGKINSVRQHLDASDRKSQRTQWDILQRKLAYHYRLNKARIISLKDFDFFYS
;
A
#
# COMPACT_ATOMS: atom_id res chain seq x y z
N MET A 1 -14.01 -2.04 -2.20
CA MET A 1 -14.09 -3.52 -2.16
C MET A 1 -13.76 -4.21 -3.47
N ARG A 2 -14.41 -3.92 -4.61
CA ARG A 2 -14.21 -4.66 -5.89
C ARG A 2 -12.75 -4.88 -6.31
N TYR A 3 -11.90 -3.86 -6.19
CA TYR A 3 -10.49 -3.98 -6.57
C TYR A 3 -9.64 -4.79 -5.58
N LEU A 4 -9.96 -4.74 -4.29
CA LEU A 4 -9.29 -5.58 -3.29
C LEU A 4 -9.62 -7.05 -3.51
N GLN A 5 -10.87 -7.38 -3.85
CA GLN A 5 -11.24 -8.74 -4.24
C GLN A 5 -10.48 -9.19 -5.48
N LYS A 6 -10.44 -8.38 -6.54
CA LYS A 6 -9.66 -8.70 -7.75
C LYS A 6 -8.19 -8.97 -7.45
N ILE A 7 -7.57 -8.16 -6.59
CA ILE A 7 -6.18 -8.36 -6.17
C ILE A 7 -6.06 -9.69 -5.42
N ALA A 8 -6.96 -9.97 -4.48
CA ALA A 8 -6.96 -11.22 -3.72
C ALA A 8 -7.09 -12.44 -4.63
N ASP A 9 -8.00 -12.41 -5.61
CA ASP A 9 -8.19 -13.47 -6.61
C ASP A 9 -6.89 -13.68 -7.42
N LYS A 10 -6.26 -12.60 -7.88
CA LYS A 10 -4.97 -12.65 -8.62
C LYS A 10 -3.81 -13.16 -7.79
N LEU A 11 -3.87 -12.96 -6.47
CA LEU A 11 -2.88 -13.43 -5.53
C LEU A 11 -3.23 -14.80 -4.94
N ASP A 12 -4.35 -15.41 -5.34
CA ASP A 12 -4.85 -16.67 -4.76
C ASP A 12 -4.98 -16.58 -3.22
N LEU A 13 -5.64 -15.51 -2.75
CA LEU A 13 -5.87 -15.22 -1.35
C LEU A 13 -7.36 -15.19 -1.04
N SER A 14 -7.75 -15.77 0.10
CA SER A 14 -9.05 -15.45 0.71
C SER A 14 -8.92 -14.21 1.58
N LEU A 15 -9.71 -13.17 1.29
CA LEU A 15 -9.72 -11.93 2.08
C LEU A 15 -10.08 -12.15 3.55
N GLU A 16 -10.84 -13.20 3.87
CA GLU A 16 -11.19 -13.57 5.25
C GLU A 16 -9.96 -13.94 6.09
N ASN A 17 -8.89 -14.41 5.42
CA ASN A 17 -7.65 -14.82 6.05
C ASN A 17 -6.57 -13.73 6.02
N VAL A 18 -6.90 -12.54 5.51
CA VAL A 18 -5.97 -11.41 5.42
C VAL A 18 -6.16 -10.50 6.63
N SER A 19 -5.13 -10.40 7.45
CA SER A 19 -5.10 -9.45 8.57
C SER A 19 -4.85 -8.02 8.09
N TYR A 20 -5.67 -7.09 8.55
CA TYR A 20 -5.37 -5.67 8.41
C TYR A 20 -4.11 -5.30 9.20
N VAL A 21 -3.24 -4.49 8.59
CA VAL A 21 -2.03 -3.93 9.22
C VAL A 21 -2.14 -2.42 9.25
N GLY A 22 -1.89 -1.80 10.41
CA GLY A 22 -1.93 -0.35 10.53
C GLY A 22 -0.78 0.32 9.74
N GLU A 23 -1.13 1.29 8.91
CA GLU A 23 -0.18 2.03 8.03
C GLU A 23 0.83 2.88 8.81
N SER A 24 0.56 3.13 10.08
CA SER A 24 1.32 4.04 10.93
C SER A 24 2.64 3.49 11.45
N LEU A 25 2.72 2.19 11.69
CA LEU A 25 3.92 1.53 12.21
C LEU A 25 3.77 0.01 12.02
N PHE A 26 4.67 -0.58 11.24
CA PHE A 26 4.84 -2.02 11.15
C PHE A 26 6.33 -2.35 11.00
N ALA A 27 6.70 -3.58 11.33
CA ALA A 27 8.04 -4.09 11.13
C ALA A 27 7.95 -5.48 10.50
N VAL A 28 8.87 -5.79 9.60
CA VAL A 28 8.98 -7.08 8.94
C VAL A 28 10.26 -7.75 9.43
N THR A 29 10.18 -9.02 9.81
CA THR A 29 11.34 -9.80 10.23
C THR A 29 12.37 -9.90 9.10
N ALA A 30 13.66 -9.87 9.43
CA ALA A 30 14.77 -9.98 8.47
C ALA A 30 14.97 -11.40 7.89
N ASP A 31 13.88 -12.13 7.65
CA ASP A 31 13.90 -13.33 6.81
C ASP A 31 14.05 -12.87 5.36
N SER A 32 15.25 -13.02 4.77
CA SER A 32 15.58 -12.43 3.48
C SER A 32 14.59 -12.83 2.38
N LYS A 33 14.21 -14.10 2.31
CA LYS A 33 13.31 -14.57 1.26
C LYS A 33 11.88 -14.05 1.45
N LYS A 34 11.32 -14.17 2.65
CA LYS A 34 9.93 -13.72 2.90
C LYS A 34 9.79 -12.21 2.88
N SER A 35 10.81 -11.48 3.35
CA SER A 35 10.83 -10.02 3.28
C SER A 35 10.95 -9.52 1.84
N GLU A 36 11.78 -10.14 1.00
CA GLU A 36 11.85 -9.85 -0.43
C GLU A 36 10.52 -10.13 -1.14
N GLU A 37 9.89 -11.27 -0.88
CA GLU A 37 8.57 -11.60 -1.43
C GLU A 37 7.51 -10.59 -0.97
N PHE A 38 7.53 -10.19 0.31
CA PHE A 38 6.64 -9.16 0.83
C PHE A 38 6.80 -7.84 0.09
N ILE A 39 8.03 -7.34 -0.08
CA ILE A 39 8.29 -6.08 -0.80
C ILE A 39 7.82 -6.20 -2.25
N LYS A 40 8.07 -7.33 -2.91
CA LYS A 40 7.60 -7.58 -4.28
C LYS A 40 6.08 -7.51 -4.37
N TYR A 41 5.35 -8.24 -3.53
CA TYR A 41 3.89 -8.25 -3.58
C TYR A 41 3.29 -6.92 -3.16
N TRP A 42 3.89 -6.24 -2.18
CA TRP A 42 3.44 -4.91 -1.78
C TRP A 42 3.59 -3.90 -2.92
N ASP A 43 4.71 -3.90 -3.65
CA ASP A 43 4.91 -3.09 -4.85
C ASP A 43 3.88 -3.41 -5.95
N PHE A 44 3.62 -4.70 -6.20
CA PHE A 44 2.60 -5.12 -7.17
C PHE A 44 1.20 -4.61 -6.82
N ILE A 45 0.79 -4.78 -5.56
CA ILE A 45 -0.51 -4.33 -5.08
C ILE A 45 -0.60 -2.80 -5.14
N ALA A 46 0.42 -2.09 -4.65
CA ALA A 46 0.47 -0.63 -4.66
C ALA A 46 0.37 -0.08 -6.09
N ARG A 47 1.09 -0.69 -7.05
CA ARG A 47 1.03 -0.29 -8.46
C ARG A 47 -0.33 -0.58 -9.08
N TYR A 48 -0.95 -1.71 -8.74
CA TYR A 48 -2.30 -2.03 -9.20
C TYR A 48 -3.30 -0.98 -8.73
N LEU A 49 -3.25 -0.62 -7.45
CA LEU A 49 -4.11 0.42 -6.87
C LEU A 49 -3.87 1.79 -7.51
N GLU A 50 -2.62 2.20 -7.71
CA GLU A 50 -2.26 3.47 -8.37
C GLU A 50 -2.82 3.57 -9.80
N ILE A 51 -2.68 2.51 -10.60
CA ILE A 51 -3.18 2.47 -11.99
C ILE A 51 -4.71 2.62 -12.02
N HIS A 52 -5.40 2.10 -11.01
CA HIS A 52 -6.85 2.18 -10.86
C HIS A 52 -7.32 3.42 -10.06
N GLY A 53 -6.41 4.35 -9.72
CA GLY A 53 -6.74 5.60 -9.04
C GLY A 53 -7.14 5.44 -7.57
N ILE A 54 -6.70 4.36 -6.92
CA ILE A 54 -6.98 4.07 -5.51
C ILE A 54 -5.76 4.46 -4.69
N HIS A 55 -5.93 5.47 -3.84
CA HIS A 55 -4.86 6.04 -3.02
C HIS A 55 -5.12 5.90 -1.51
N SER A 56 -5.94 4.91 -1.13
CA SER A 56 -6.37 4.67 0.25
C SER A 56 -6.46 3.19 0.56
N GLY A 57 -6.31 2.81 1.84
CA GLY A 57 -6.44 1.42 2.28
C GLY A 57 -5.15 0.62 2.12
N GLU A 58 -4.01 1.28 2.30
CA GLU A 58 -2.68 0.69 2.26
C GLU A 58 -2.52 -0.40 3.33
N GLY A 59 -3.25 -0.32 4.45
CA GLY A 59 -3.25 -1.39 5.46
C GLY A 59 -3.78 -2.73 4.94
N ASN A 60 -4.71 -2.73 4.00
CA ASN A 60 -5.15 -3.96 3.32
C ASN A 60 -4.10 -4.47 2.33
N ALA A 61 -3.39 -3.55 1.65
CA ALA A 61 -2.31 -3.91 0.74
C ALA A 61 -1.15 -4.57 1.47
N ILE A 62 -0.75 -4.01 2.63
CA ILE A 62 0.28 -4.58 3.49
C ILE A 62 -0.14 -5.96 3.99
N GLY A 63 -1.39 -6.10 4.45
CA GLY A 63 -1.94 -7.38 4.89
C GLY A 63 -1.91 -8.47 3.81
N MET A 64 -2.37 -8.14 2.60
CA MET A 64 -2.35 -9.07 1.46
C MET A 64 -0.93 -9.45 1.04
N ALA A 65 0.00 -8.49 1.02
CA ALA A 65 1.40 -8.75 0.72
C ALA A 65 2.03 -9.70 1.75
N ALA A 66 1.74 -9.47 3.05
CA ALA A 66 2.22 -10.33 4.13
C ALA A 66 1.65 -11.74 4.03
N ALA A 67 0.33 -11.87 3.79
CA ALA A 67 -0.32 -13.15 3.60
C ALA A 67 0.28 -13.92 2.41
N LYS A 68 0.51 -13.25 1.27
CA LYS A 68 1.08 -13.89 0.08
C LYS A 68 2.53 -14.33 0.29
N ALA A 69 3.32 -13.56 1.04
CA ALA A 69 4.70 -13.89 1.39
C ALA A 69 4.81 -14.94 2.53
N GLY A 70 3.69 -15.46 3.04
CA GLY A 70 3.69 -16.41 4.15
C GLY A 70 4.22 -15.82 5.47
N LEU A 71 4.03 -14.51 5.67
CA LEU A 71 4.33 -13.80 6.90
C LEU A 71 3.10 -13.80 7.80
N LYS A 72 3.29 -14.22 9.05
CA LYS A 72 2.26 -14.11 10.07
C LYS A 72 2.22 -12.69 10.62
N VAL A 73 1.06 -12.05 10.52
CA VAL A 73 0.83 -10.73 11.10
C VAL A 73 0.56 -10.89 12.60
N TYR A 74 1.32 -10.16 13.42
CA TYR A 74 1.12 -10.08 14.86
C TYR A 74 0.65 -8.69 15.22
N ASN A 75 -0.53 -8.59 15.85
CA ASN A 75 -1.06 -7.34 16.39
C ASN A 75 -0.93 -7.33 17.91
N PRO A 76 0.18 -6.80 18.46
CA PRO A 76 0.38 -6.82 19.89
C PRO A 76 -0.56 -5.83 20.59
N SER A 77 -1.04 -6.20 21.78
CA SER A 77 -2.01 -5.41 22.54
C SER A 77 -1.52 -4.00 22.91
N TRP A 78 -0.20 -3.79 23.01
CA TRP A 78 0.38 -2.47 23.29
C TRP A 78 0.21 -1.48 22.13
N LEU A 79 0.07 -1.95 20.89
CA LEU A 79 -0.11 -1.08 19.72
C LEU A 79 -1.42 -0.28 19.81
N GLY A 80 -2.48 -0.91 20.36
CA GLY A 80 -3.75 -0.24 20.63
C GLY A 80 -3.61 0.93 21.62
N LYS A 81 -2.72 0.80 22.63
CA LYS A 81 -2.44 1.87 23.60
C LYS A 81 -1.74 3.05 22.93
N ILE A 82 -0.83 2.82 21.98
CA ILE A 82 -0.21 3.92 21.23
C ILE A 82 -1.24 4.62 20.34
N ASN A 83 -2.09 3.86 19.66
CA ASN A 83 -3.14 4.41 18.81
C ASN A 83 -4.11 5.30 19.61
N SER A 84 -4.46 4.95 20.85
CA SER A 84 -5.31 5.79 21.70
C SER A 84 -4.68 7.11 22.13
N VAL A 85 -3.35 7.21 22.14
CA VAL A 85 -2.60 8.41 22.57
C VAL A 85 -2.24 9.30 21.35
N ARG A 86 -2.43 8.80 20.12
CA ARG A 86 -2.06 9.46 18.86
C ARG A 86 -2.89 10.70 18.50
N GLN A 87 -3.83 11.13 19.35
CA GLN A 87 -4.83 12.16 19.07
C GLN A 87 -4.30 13.53 18.56
N HIS A 88 -2.98 13.78 18.58
CA HIS A 88 -2.40 15.09 18.27
C HIS A 88 -1.14 15.11 17.38
N LEU A 89 -0.79 14.04 16.66
CA LEU A 89 0.36 14.11 15.72
C LEU A 89 0.09 15.01 14.50
N ASP A 90 -1.19 15.18 14.16
CA ASP A 90 -1.64 16.00 13.03
C ASP A 90 -1.56 17.52 13.33
N ALA A 91 -1.23 17.90 14.57
CA ALA A 91 -1.06 19.31 14.96
C ALA A 91 0.16 19.99 14.30
N SER A 92 1.03 19.21 13.65
CA SER A 92 2.17 19.73 12.90
C SER A 92 1.86 20.06 11.42
N ASP A 93 0.64 19.80 10.94
CA ASP A 93 0.19 20.16 9.59
C ASP A 93 -0.05 21.69 9.47
N ARG A 94 1.03 22.47 9.55
CA ARG A 94 1.03 23.81 9.00
C ARG A 94 0.93 23.66 7.48
N LYS A 95 -0.26 23.93 6.92
CA LYS A 95 -0.42 24.05 5.47
C LYS A 95 0.52 25.15 4.98
N SER A 96 1.66 24.76 4.44
CA SER A 96 2.54 25.66 3.68
C SER A 96 1.70 26.35 2.61
N GLN A 97 1.86 27.68 2.47
CA GLN A 97 1.27 28.42 1.36
C GLN A 97 1.92 27.93 0.07
N ARG A 98 1.22 27.04 -0.64
CA ARG A 98 1.65 26.52 -1.93
C ARG A 98 1.37 27.57 -3.00
N THR A 99 2.35 27.81 -3.85
CA THR A 99 2.19 28.64 -5.03
C THR A 99 1.45 27.87 -6.13
N GLN A 100 0.97 28.58 -7.16
CA GLN A 100 0.37 27.95 -8.33
C GLN A 100 1.37 27.06 -9.09
N TRP A 101 2.66 27.41 -9.06
CA TRP A 101 3.74 26.61 -9.62
C TRP A 101 3.93 25.28 -8.90
N ASP A 102 3.86 25.27 -7.56
CA ASP A 102 3.94 24.04 -6.77
C ASP A 102 2.81 23.07 -7.11
N ILE A 103 1.59 23.61 -7.32
CA ILE A 103 0.42 22.84 -7.70
C ILE A 103 0.62 22.21 -9.09
N LEU A 104 1.12 23.00 -10.06
CA LEU A 104 1.39 22.52 -11.42
C LEU A 104 2.49 21.44 -11.42
N GLN A 105 3.61 21.70 -10.74
CA GLN A 105 4.72 20.76 -10.63
C GLN A 105 4.26 19.43 -10.02
N ARG A 106 3.42 19.48 -8.99
CA ARG A 106 2.85 18.27 -8.37
C ARG A 106 1.96 17.48 -9.34
N LYS A 107 1.12 18.16 -10.13
CA LYS A 107 0.27 17.51 -11.15
C LYS A 107 1.12 16.83 -12.22
N LEU A 108 2.15 17.52 -12.73
CA LEU A 108 3.06 16.96 -13.73
C LEU A 108 3.82 15.74 -13.19
N ALA A 109 4.38 15.85 -11.98
CA ALA A 109 5.07 14.76 -11.32
C ALA A 109 4.17 13.54 -11.08
N TYR A 110 2.91 13.77 -10.70
CA TYR A 110 1.91 12.72 -10.55
C TYR A 110 1.65 11.99 -11.86
N HIS A 111 1.33 12.72 -12.94
CA HIS A 111 1.06 12.10 -14.24
C HIS A 111 2.29 11.40 -14.83
N TYR A 112 3.49 11.94 -14.61
CA TYR A 112 4.73 11.28 -14.98
C TYR A 112 4.89 9.93 -14.26
N ARG A 113 4.72 9.90 -12.93
CA ARG A 113 4.77 8.67 -12.13
C ARG A 113 3.73 7.66 -12.57
N LEU A 114 2.49 8.11 -12.79
CA LEU A 114 1.39 7.24 -13.23
C LEU A 114 1.67 6.63 -14.60
N ASN A 115 2.13 7.42 -15.56
CA ASN A 115 2.48 6.91 -16.90
C ASN A 115 3.67 5.96 -16.84
N LYS A 116 4.68 6.25 -16.01
CA LYS A 116 5.80 5.34 -15.77
C LYS A 116 5.31 4.01 -15.18
N ALA A 117 4.41 4.06 -14.19
CA ALA A 117 3.81 2.87 -13.58
C ALA A 117 3.04 2.03 -14.62
N ARG A 118 2.23 2.68 -15.47
CA ARG A 118 1.50 2.02 -16.56
C ARG A 118 2.43 1.28 -17.52
N ILE A 119 3.52 1.93 -17.95
CA ILE A 119 4.52 1.33 -18.86
C ILE A 119 5.19 0.13 -18.20
N ILE A 120 5.61 0.25 -16.93
CA ILE A 120 6.24 -0.86 -16.20
C ILE A 120 5.29 -2.04 -16.07
N SER A 121 4.02 -1.77 -15.75
CA SER A 121 2.97 -2.79 -15.60
C SER A 121 2.61 -3.53 -16.88
N LEU A 122 3.02 -3.04 -18.06
CA LEU A 122 2.82 -3.79 -19.32
C LEU A 122 3.64 -5.10 -19.34
N LYS A 123 4.71 -5.21 -18.54
CA LYS A 123 5.49 -6.45 -18.41
C LYS A 123 4.69 -7.60 -17.79
N ASP A 124 3.75 -7.28 -16.91
CA ASP A 124 2.90 -8.23 -16.19
C ASP A 124 1.43 -7.93 -16.52
N PHE A 125 1.13 -7.79 -17.82
CA PHE A 125 -0.14 -7.26 -18.33
C PHE A 125 -1.38 -7.93 -17.70
N ASP A 126 -1.38 -9.26 -17.62
CA ASP A 126 -2.52 -10.03 -17.09
C ASP A 126 -2.79 -9.75 -15.62
N PHE A 127 -1.76 -9.44 -14.84
CA PHE A 127 -1.95 -9.04 -13.45
C PHE A 127 -2.60 -7.66 -13.37
N PHE A 128 -2.17 -6.71 -14.19
CA PHE A 128 -2.58 -5.32 -14.05
C PHE A 128 -3.85 -4.91 -14.81
N TYR A 129 -4.18 -5.57 -15.93
CA TYR A 129 -5.22 -5.10 -16.86
C TYR A 129 -6.34 -6.10 -17.15
N SER A 130 -6.13 -7.40 -16.90
CA SER A 130 -7.17 -8.45 -17.02
C SER A 130 -8.04 -8.51 -15.76
#